data_AF-A0A1G0K9G4-F1
#
_entry.id   AF-A0A1G0K9G4-F1
#
_cell.length_a   1.000
_cell.length_b   1.000
_cell.length_c   1.000
_cell.angle_alpha   90.00
_cell.angle_beta   90.00
_cell.angle_gamma   90.00
#
_symmetry.space_group_name_H-M   'P 1'
#
loop_
_entity.id
_entity.type
_entity.pdbx_description
1 polymer ?
#
loop_
_entity_poly.entity_id
_entity_poly.type
_entity_poly.pdbx_seq_one_letter_code
_entity_poly.pdbx_strand_id
1 'polypeptide(L)'
;MAGSSDWTNAAIQRAISTTAENFGLNMGKLAQPLRVAITGGTVSPSIDDTVRLLGREKTLTRLDRAVEFIKQRLDTDGPVT
;
A
#
# COMPACT_ATOMS: atom_id res chain seq x y z
N MET A 1 18.62 -10.41 19.34
CA MET A 1 17.70 -10.50 18.19
C MET A 1 16.29 -10.24 18.71
N ALA A 2 15.78 -9.01 18.59
CA ALA A 2 14.40 -8.70 19.00
C ALA A 2 13.46 -9.10 17.86
N GLY A 3 12.65 -10.12 18.09
CA GLY A 3 11.70 -10.65 17.11
C GLY A 3 10.65 -9.60 16.73
N SER A 4 10.46 -9.40 15.43
CA SER A 4 9.42 -8.54 14.87
C SER A 4 8.05 -9.20 15.03
N SER A 5 7.40 -9.00 16.17
CA SER A 5 6.03 -9.47 16.44
C SER A 5 4.94 -8.69 15.70
N ASP A 6 5.28 -7.62 14.96
CA ASP A 6 4.29 -6.66 14.46
C ASP A 6 3.87 -6.82 12.99
N TRP A 7 4.46 -7.76 12.22
CA TRP A 7 4.10 -7.98 10.80
C TRP A 7 3.14 -9.16 10.60
N THR A 8 2.02 -9.13 11.31
CA THR A 8 0.95 -10.15 11.22
C THR A 8 -0.18 -9.67 10.29
N ASN A 9 -0.97 -10.59 9.73
CA ASN A 9 -2.14 -10.21 8.92
C ASN A 9 -3.09 -9.29 9.67
N ALA A 10 -3.34 -9.56 10.97
CA ALA A 10 -4.22 -8.72 11.79
C ALA A 10 -3.68 -7.30 11.96
N ALA A 11 -2.37 -7.14 12.17
CA ALA A 11 -1.73 -5.83 12.27
C ALA A 11 -1.77 -5.09 10.92
N ILE A 12 -1.51 -5.80 9.82
CA ILE A 12 -1.55 -5.25 8.46
C ILE A 12 -2.97 -4.82 8.08
N GLN A 13 -3.96 -5.67 8.30
CA GLN A 13 -5.36 -5.36 8.05
C GLN A 13 -5.78 -4.13 8.84
N ARG A 14 -5.45 -4.06 10.14
CA ARG A 14 -5.73 -2.89 10.98
C ARG A 14 -5.09 -1.62 10.41
N ALA A 15 -3.82 -1.69 10.03
CA ALA A 15 -3.12 -0.54 9.44
C ALA A 15 -3.80 -0.06 8.14
N ILE A 16 -4.22 -0.98 7.28
CA ILE A 16 -4.92 -0.64 6.03
C ILE A 16 -6.30 -0.03 6.33
N SER A 17 -7.09 -0.64 7.22
CA SER A 17 -8.42 -0.13 7.60
C SER A 17 -8.35 1.25 8.28
N THR A 18 -7.47 1.44 9.26
CA THR A 18 -7.27 2.73 9.91
C THR A 18 -6.78 3.80 8.93
N THR A 19 -5.93 3.43 7.96
CA THR A 19 -5.54 4.36 6.90
C THR A 19 -6.75 4.76 6.06
N ALA A 20 -7.59 3.80 5.63
CA ALA A 20 -8.79 4.12 4.87
C ALA A 20 -9.72 5.07 5.64
N GLU A 21 -9.95 4.80 6.92
CA GLU A 21 -10.77 5.63 7.82
C GLU A 21 -10.21 7.06 7.96
N ASN A 22 -8.90 7.20 8.21
CA ASN A 22 -8.24 8.51 8.38
C ASN A 22 -8.37 9.41 7.14
N PHE A 23 -8.46 8.81 5.95
CA PHE A 23 -8.63 9.53 4.69
C PHE A 23 -10.08 9.55 4.19
N GLY A 24 -11.05 9.04 4.96
CA GLY A 24 -12.46 8.97 4.54
C GLY A 24 -12.68 8.08 3.31
N LEU A 25 -11.80 7.12 3.07
CA LEU A 25 -11.85 6.20 1.94
C LEU A 25 -12.51 4.88 2.34
N ASN A 26 -13.19 4.25 1.40
CA ASN A 26 -13.57 2.85 1.54
C ASN A 26 -12.42 1.92 1.10
N MET A 27 -12.49 0.66 1.52
CA MET A 27 -11.48 -0.35 1.18
C MET A 27 -11.31 -0.57 -0.33
N GLY A 28 -12.36 -0.38 -1.13
CA GLY A 28 -12.27 -0.49 -2.59
C GLY A 28 -11.35 0.58 -3.20
N LYS A 29 -11.39 1.80 -2.66
CA LYS A 29 -10.53 2.91 -3.10
C LYS A 29 -9.08 2.78 -2.64
N LEU A 30 -8.81 2.15 -1.50
CA LEU A 30 -7.44 1.98 -0.99
C LEU A 30 -6.77 0.67 -1.45
N ALA A 31 -7.50 -0.44 -1.46
CA ALA A 31 -6.92 -1.78 -1.67
C ALA A 31 -6.33 -1.96 -3.08
N GLN A 32 -6.99 -1.43 -4.12
CA GLN A 32 -6.51 -1.60 -5.49
C GLN A 32 -5.25 -0.77 -5.78
N PRO A 33 -5.16 0.53 -5.41
CA PRO A 33 -3.90 1.28 -5.51
C PRO A 33 -2.76 0.65 -4.71
N LEU A 34 -3.03 0.22 -3.47
CA LEU A 34 -2.06 -0.49 -2.64
C LEU A 34 -1.54 -1.75 -3.35
N ARG A 35 -2.43 -2.55 -3.94
CA ARG A 35 -2.07 -3.75 -4.69
C ARG A 35 -1.15 -3.41 -5.86
N VAL A 36 -1.53 -2.44 -6.70
CA VAL A 36 -0.71 -2.04 -7.85
C VAL A 36 0.66 -1.56 -7.40
N ALA A 37 0.73 -0.76 -6.34
CA ALA A 37 2.00 -0.26 -5.79
C ALA A 37 2.94 -1.40 -5.36
N ILE A 38 2.40 -2.46 -4.74
CA ILE A 38 3.23 -3.53 -4.18
C ILE A 38 3.38 -4.75 -5.10
N THR A 39 2.51 -4.98 -6.09
CA THR A 39 2.60 -6.15 -6.99
C THR A 39 2.85 -5.79 -8.46
N GLY A 40 2.63 -4.53 -8.86
CA GLY A 40 2.64 -4.12 -10.27
C GLY A 40 1.40 -4.55 -11.05
N GLY A 41 0.38 -5.12 -10.40
CA GLY A 41 -0.84 -5.60 -11.03
C GLY A 41 -2.10 -5.38 -10.20
N THR A 42 -3.27 -5.57 -10.81
CA THR A 42 -4.58 -5.35 -10.14
C THR A 42 -5.14 -6.60 -9.48
N VAL A 43 -4.53 -7.76 -9.70
CA VAL A 43 -4.96 -9.08 -9.19
C VAL A 43 -3.90 -9.64 -8.24
N SER A 44 -4.34 -10.08 -7.07
CA SER A 44 -3.55 -10.77 -6.05
C SER A 44 -4.51 -11.56 -5.14
N PRO A 45 -4.00 -12.40 -4.20
CA PRO A 45 -4.78 -12.85 -3.05
C PRO A 45 -5.29 -11.67 -2.20
N SER A 46 -5.78 -11.96 -0.99
CA SER A 46 -6.09 -10.92 0.01
C SER A 46 -4.91 -9.94 0.14
N ILE A 47 -5.22 -8.66 0.36
CA ILE A 47 -4.18 -7.62 0.35
C ILE A 47 -3.25 -7.74 1.55
N ASP A 48 -3.78 -8.17 2.68
CA ASP A 48 -3.05 -8.48 3.91
C ASP A 48 -2.12 -9.69 3.74
N ASP A 49 -2.57 -10.80 3.12
CA ASP A 49 -1.67 -11.91 2.81
C ASP A 49 -0.56 -11.48 1.84
N THR A 50 -0.91 -10.69 0.83
CA THR A 50 0.05 -10.19 -0.17
C THR A 50 1.15 -9.36 0.51
N VAL A 51 0.78 -8.44 1.40
CA VAL A 51 1.71 -7.59 2.16
C VAL A 51 2.54 -8.43 3.16
N ARG A 52 1.93 -9.40 3.83
CA ARG A 52 2.62 -10.28 4.77
C ARG A 52 3.68 -11.14 4.06
N LEU A 53 3.31 -11.77 2.95
CA LEU A 53 4.19 -12.64 2.16
C LEU A 53 5.33 -11.85 1.52
N LEU A 54 5.07 -10.63 1.06
CA LEU A 54 6.10 -9.76 0.51
C LEU A 54 7.13 -9.34 1.58
N GLY A 55 6.68 -9.20 2.82
CA GLY A 55 7.48 -8.77 3.96
C GLY A 55 7.57 -7.24 4.08
N ARG A 56 7.91 -6.79 5.28
CA ARG A 56 7.90 -5.37 5.68
C ARG A 56 8.76 -4.47 4.80
N GLU A 57 10.05 -4.79 4.71
CA GLU A 57 11.03 -3.93 4.02
C GLU A 57 10.70 -3.74 2.55
N LYS A 58 10.36 -4.85 1.85
CA LYS A 58 9.97 -4.82 0.44
C LYS A 58 8.67 -4.06 0.22
N THR A 59 7.69 -4.23 1.11
CA THR A 59 6.43 -3.49 1.05
C THR A 59 6.66 -1.99 1.16
N LEU A 60 7.36 -1.55 2.20
CA LEU A 60 7.62 -0.12 2.43
C LEU A 60 8.44 0.49 1.27
N THR A 61 9.49 -0.20 0.82
CA THR A 61 10.30 0.25 -0.32
C THR A 61 9.47 0.43 -1.60
N ARG A 62 8.51 -0.47 -1.86
CA ARG A 62 7.62 -0.36 -3.04
C ARG A 62 6.62 0.78 -2.89
N LEU A 63 6.08 0.98 -1.68
CA LEU A 63 5.19 2.10 -1.38
C LEU A 63 5.89 3.45 -1.58
N ASP A 64 7.11 3.60 -1.06
CA ASP A 64 7.90 4.83 -1.22
C ASP A 64 8.12 5.15 -2.70
N ARG A 65 8.48 4.15 -3.50
CA ARG A 65 8.62 4.30 -4.96
C ARG A 65 7.32 4.70 -5.65
N ALA A 66 6.19 4.11 -5.24
CA ALA A 66 4.89 4.45 -5.81
C ALA A 66 4.47 5.88 -5.48
N VAL A 67 4.69 6.33 -4.24
CA VAL A 67 4.42 7.71 -3.81
C VAL A 67 5.30 8.69 -4.58
N GLU A 68 6.59 8.40 -4.72
CA GLU A 68 7.52 9.23 -5.47
C GLU A 68 7.12 9.33 -6.95
N PHE A 69 6.77 8.22 -7.58
CA PHE A 69 6.28 8.20 -8.96
C PHE A 69 5.01 9.05 -9.14
N ILE A 70 4.06 8.96 -8.20
CA ILE A 70 2.82 9.77 -8.25
C ILE A 70 3.14 11.25 -8.12
N LYS A 71 4.03 11.65 -7.19
CA LYS A 71 4.47 13.04 -7.02
C LYS A 71 5.10 13.59 -8.29
N GLN A 72 6.07 12.88 -8.84
CA GLN A 72 6.75 13.27 -10.08
C GLN A 72 5.76 13.45 -11.24
N ARG A 73 4.75 12.57 -11.33
CA ARG A 73 3.72 12.67 -12.36
C ARG A 73 2.80 13.88 -12.15
N LEU A 74 2.44 14.21 -10.91
CA LEU A 74 1.67 15.42 -10.60
C LEU A 74 2.46 16.70 -10.94
N ASP A 75 3.78 16.69 -10.73
CA ASP A 75 4.65 17.82 -11.04
C ASP A 75 4.90 17.99 -12.55
N THR A 76 4.89 16.90 -13.32
CA THR A 76 5.21 16.89 -14.76
C THR A 76 3.99 17.14 -15.65
N ASP A 77 2.78 16.70 -15.24
CA ASP A 77 1.59 16.76 -16.11
C ASP A 77 0.83 18.11 -16.05
N GLY A 78 1.14 19.04 -15.13
CA GLY A 78 0.37 20.30 -14.98
C GLY A 78 -1.15 20.06 -14.77
N PRO A 79 -2.00 21.10 -14.64
CA PRO A 79 -3.44 20.86 -14.62
C PRO A 79 -3.87 20.35 -16.00
N VAL A 80 -4.32 19.10 -16.07
CA VAL A 80 -5.12 18.59 -17.20
C VAL A 80 -6.44 19.36 -17.16
N THR A 81 -6.49 20.50 -17.85
CA THR A 81 -7.73 21.15 -18.28
C THR A 81 -8.48 20.29 -19.26
#